data_AF-F6YVX3-F1
#
_entry.id   AF-F6YVX3-F1
#
_cell.length_a   1.000
_cell.length_b   1.000
_cell.length_c   1.000
_cell.angle_alpha   90.00
_cell.angle_beta   90.00
_cell.angle_gamma   90.00
#
_symmetry.space_group_name_H-M   'P 1'
#
loop_
_entity.id
_entity.type
_entity.pdbx_description
1 polymer ?
#
loop_
_entity_poly.entity_id
_entity_poly.type
_entity_poly.pdbx_seq_one_letter_code
_entity_poly.pdbx_strand_id
1 'polypeptide(L)'
;MNPLGEPAYQGPEQKQLAARLGIRERKKMSTKRDIISVVDAGVLNNVPTDVILRPQRAVDVLIVTDFTASPSDEKLDFTQILIAAVQAWQNGMKFPPISFDKIANLPPQEYIVLEDENDDECPIVVWITLCNKKFQNLKNFKPRYSTEDVPEGQKFNDFNVFTKETAFSTFDFDYTGLEFDQLVELMYYNVTSCSDTIQAAIKRAIKKKRRKRANQSDIDVVADQQAYGTYV
;
A
#
# COMPACT_ATOMS: atom_id res chain seq x y z
N MET A 1 -11.78 -13.61 10.63
CA MET A 1 -12.33 -12.37 10.06
C MET A 1 -13.56 -12.06 10.88
N ASN A 2 -13.62 -10.89 11.52
CA ASN A 2 -14.79 -10.48 12.29
C ASN A 2 -15.70 -9.68 11.35
N PRO A 3 -16.70 -10.30 10.70
CA PRO A 3 -17.43 -9.62 9.64
C PRO A 3 -18.44 -8.62 10.25
N LEU A 4 -18.66 -8.65 11.58
CA LEU A 4 -19.83 -8.06 12.23
C LEU A 4 -19.64 -7.62 13.70
N GLY A 5 -18.43 -7.67 14.27
CA GLY A 5 -18.16 -7.26 15.65
C GLY A 5 -17.40 -5.93 15.76
N GLU A 6 -17.11 -5.51 17.00
CA GLU A 6 -16.38 -4.27 17.27
C GLU A 6 -15.05 -4.21 16.50
N PRO A 7 -14.57 -3.00 16.13
CA PRO A 7 -13.29 -2.83 15.48
C PRO A 7 -12.19 -3.58 16.23
N ALA A 8 -11.44 -4.42 15.52
CA ALA A 8 -10.42 -5.28 16.13
C ALA A 8 -9.10 -4.51 16.41
N TYR A 9 -9.20 -3.25 16.82
CA TYR A 9 -8.05 -2.44 17.18
C TYR A 9 -7.32 -3.06 18.38
N GLN A 10 -6.00 -3.15 18.26
CA GLN A 10 -5.14 -3.77 19.27
C GLN A 10 -4.71 -2.79 20.37
N GLY A 11 -4.96 -1.48 20.21
CA GLY A 11 -4.54 -0.47 21.18
C GLY A 11 -5.10 0.94 20.93
N PRO A 12 -4.83 1.89 21.85
CA PRO A 12 -5.33 3.26 21.78
C PRO A 12 -4.77 4.04 20.58
N GLU A 13 -3.55 3.76 20.13
CA GLU A 13 -2.94 4.43 18.99
C GLU A 13 -3.74 4.22 17.69
N GLN A 14 -4.18 2.99 17.43
CA GLN A 14 -4.98 2.66 16.25
C GLN A 14 -6.35 3.36 16.29
N LYS A 15 -6.97 3.45 17.48
CA LYS A 15 -8.24 4.17 17.67
C LYS A 15 -8.07 5.68 17.45
N GLN A 16 -6.99 6.27 17.96
CA GLN A 16 -6.68 7.68 17.78
C GLN A 16 -6.41 8.01 16.31
N LEU A 17 -5.68 7.14 15.60
CA LEU A 17 -5.44 7.33 14.15
C LEU A 17 -6.74 7.27 13.36
N ALA A 18 -7.61 6.29 13.64
CA ALA A 18 -8.92 6.18 13.00
C ALA A 18 -9.78 7.44 13.22
N ALA A 19 -9.80 7.96 14.45
CA ALA A 19 -10.50 9.20 14.77
C ALA A 19 -9.91 10.41 14.02
N ARG A 20 -8.58 10.51 13.93
CA ARG A 20 -7.87 11.58 13.21
C ARG A 20 -8.18 11.57 11.71
N LEU A 21 -8.34 10.39 11.12
CA LEU A 21 -8.71 10.21 9.70
C LEU A 21 -10.23 10.29 9.46
N GLY A 22 -11.04 10.47 10.50
CA GLY A 22 -12.50 10.48 10.39
C GLY A 22 -13.12 9.14 9.95
N ILE A 23 -12.37 8.04 10.05
CA ILE A 23 -12.84 6.72 9.64
C ILE A 23 -13.80 6.19 10.71
N ARG A 24 -15.07 6.08 10.33
CA ARG A 24 -16.15 5.60 11.20
C ARG A 24 -16.16 4.08 11.24
N GLU A 25 -16.77 3.55 12.31
CA GLU A 25 -17.03 2.12 12.42
C GLU A 25 -18.01 1.65 11.35
N ARG A 26 -17.82 0.41 10.88
CA ARG A 26 -18.70 -0.18 9.89
C ARG A 26 -20.08 -0.44 10.46
N LYS A 27 -21.10 -0.03 9.71
CA LYS A 27 -22.50 -0.38 10.00
C LYS A 27 -22.90 -1.61 9.19
N LYS A 28 -23.74 -2.46 9.77
CA LYS A 28 -24.33 -3.61 9.06
C LYS A 28 -25.17 -3.10 7.89
N MET A 29 -25.05 -3.78 6.75
CA MET A 29 -25.90 -3.52 5.60
C MET A 29 -27.36 -3.77 5.99
N SER A 30 -28.26 -2.86 5.60
CA SER A 30 -29.68 -2.99 5.90
C SER A 30 -30.29 -4.12 5.06
N THR A 31 -30.91 -5.10 5.71
CA THR A 31 -31.69 -6.16 5.03
C THR A 31 -33.14 -5.76 4.76
N LYS A 32 -33.53 -4.52 5.13
CA LYS A 32 -34.90 -4.00 4.96
C LYS A 32 -35.16 -3.35 3.59
N ARG A 33 -34.15 -3.27 2.73
CA ARG A 33 -34.25 -2.61 1.43
C ARG A 33 -34.07 -3.64 0.33
N ASP A 34 -34.91 -3.57 -0.69
CA ASP A 34 -34.83 -4.44 -1.87
C ASP A 34 -33.80 -3.96 -2.90
N ILE A 35 -33.21 -2.77 -2.67
CA ILE A 35 -32.23 -2.14 -3.56
C ILE A 35 -30.93 -1.94 -2.79
N ILE A 36 -29.83 -2.35 -3.42
CA ILE A 36 -28.45 -2.12 -2.96
C ILE A 36 -27.81 -1.08 -3.87
N SER A 37 -27.28 -0.01 -3.28
CA SER A 37 -26.49 0.98 -4.01
C SER A 37 -25.03 0.53 -4.05
N VAL A 38 -24.50 0.39 -5.26
CA VAL A 38 -23.07 0.14 -5.50
C VAL A 38 -22.48 1.42 -6.08
N VAL A 39 -21.34 1.85 -5.55
CA VAL A 39 -20.62 3.06 -5.95
C VAL A 39 -19.16 2.72 -6.19
N ASP A 40 -18.43 3.61 -6.86
CA ASP A 40 -16.99 3.50 -7.02
C ASP A 40 -16.29 3.38 -5.65
N ALA A 41 -15.35 2.45 -5.52
CA ALA A 41 -14.58 2.25 -4.31
C ALA A 41 -13.72 3.48 -3.96
N GLY A 42 -13.26 4.25 -4.95
CA GLY A 42 -12.48 5.48 -4.77
C GLY A 42 -13.21 6.57 -3.99
N VAL A 43 -14.54 6.51 -3.88
CA VAL A 43 -15.32 7.39 -2.98
C VAL A 43 -14.99 7.12 -1.50
N LEU A 44 -14.58 5.90 -1.17
CA LEU A 44 -14.20 5.48 0.18
C LEU A 44 -12.68 5.37 0.36
N ASN A 45 -12.01 4.73 -0.60
CA ASN A 45 -10.58 4.46 -0.57
C ASN A 45 -10.06 4.21 -1.99
N ASN A 46 -9.04 4.96 -2.42
CA ASN A 46 -8.44 4.80 -3.74
C ASN A 46 -7.62 3.52 -3.89
N VAL A 47 -7.18 2.93 -2.78
CA VAL A 47 -6.28 1.77 -2.76
C VAL A 47 -6.92 0.61 -2.00
N PRO A 48 -7.61 -0.33 -2.69
CA PRO A 48 -8.36 -1.41 -2.06
C PRO A 48 -7.44 -2.54 -1.57
N THR A 49 -6.72 -2.32 -0.48
CA THR A 49 -5.84 -3.34 0.14
C THR A 49 -6.60 -4.40 0.92
N ASP A 50 -7.79 -4.05 1.42
CA ASP A 50 -8.63 -4.86 2.29
C ASP A 50 -9.11 -6.15 1.62
N VAL A 51 -9.41 -6.09 0.32
CA VAL A 51 -9.76 -7.27 -0.45
C VAL A 51 -8.59 -8.23 -0.57
N ILE A 52 -7.33 -7.77 -0.55
CA ILE A 52 -6.14 -8.62 -0.67
C ILE A 52 -5.72 -9.18 0.70
N LEU A 53 -5.78 -8.36 1.75
CA LEU A 53 -5.35 -8.68 3.11
C LEU A 53 -6.21 -9.70 3.87
N ARG A 54 -7.25 -10.25 3.23
CA ARG A 54 -8.08 -11.30 3.84
C ARG A 54 -7.22 -12.46 4.34
N PRO A 55 -7.38 -12.93 5.58
CA PRO A 55 -6.51 -13.97 6.15
C PRO A 55 -6.40 -15.24 5.31
N GLN A 56 -7.46 -15.61 4.59
CA GLN A 56 -7.51 -16.79 3.73
C GLN A 56 -6.53 -16.71 2.53
N ARG A 57 -6.08 -15.52 2.15
CA ARG A 57 -5.08 -15.33 1.09
C ARG A 57 -3.64 -15.49 1.59
N ALA A 58 -3.42 -15.46 2.91
CA ALA A 58 -2.11 -15.65 3.55
C ALA A 58 -0.99 -14.84 2.86
N VAL A 59 -1.24 -13.55 2.67
CA VAL A 59 -0.33 -12.64 1.96
C VAL A 59 0.92 -12.43 2.82
N ASP A 60 2.09 -12.81 2.30
CA ASP A 60 3.37 -12.60 2.98
C ASP A 60 4.02 -11.25 2.60
N VAL A 61 3.82 -10.79 1.36
CA VAL A 61 4.29 -9.50 0.84
C VAL A 61 3.15 -8.84 0.06
N LEU A 62 2.84 -7.58 0.40
CA LEU A 62 1.87 -6.75 -0.30
C LEU A 62 2.60 -5.65 -1.05
N ILE A 63 2.56 -5.68 -2.38
CA ILE A 63 3.11 -4.62 -3.25
C ILE A 63 1.94 -3.79 -3.76
N VAL A 64 2.00 -2.49 -3.50
CA VAL A 64 0.95 -1.52 -3.83
C VAL A 64 1.53 -0.46 -4.76
N THR A 65 0.77 -0.09 -5.78
CA THR A 65 1.03 1.09 -6.62
C THR A 65 -0.09 2.10 -6.39
N ASP A 66 0.25 3.25 -5.82
CA ASP A 66 -0.70 4.30 -5.45
C ASP A 66 -0.58 5.50 -6.40
N PHE A 67 -1.70 5.80 -7.06
CA PHE A 67 -1.85 6.89 -8.02
C PHE A 67 -2.70 8.04 -7.49
N THR A 68 -2.87 8.10 -6.16
CA THR A 68 -3.66 9.16 -5.52
C THR A 68 -3.07 10.52 -5.84
N ALA A 69 -3.94 11.44 -6.26
CA ALA A 69 -3.59 12.82 -6.52
C ALA A 69 -2.99 13.46 -5.25
N SER A 70 -1.85 14.13 -5.41
CA SER A 70 -1.20 14.87 -4.35
C SER A 70 -1.37 16.38 -4.54
N PRO A 71 -1.27 17.19 -3.47
CA PRO A 71 -1.32 18.65 -3.58
C PRO A 71 -0.23 19.25 -4.49
N SER A 72 0.97 18.65 -4.51
CA SER A 72 2.07 18.99 -5.41
C SER A 72 3.15 17.91 -5.39
N ASP A 73 4.07 17.94 -6.35
CA ASP A 73 5.25 17.06 -6.37
C ASP A 73 6.18 17.25 -5.16
N GLU A 74 6.13 18.41 -4.49
CA GLU A 74 6.93 18.67 -3.27
C GLU A 74 6.27 18.16 -1.99
N LYS A 75 4.96 17.86 -2.04
CA LYS A 75 4.19 17.40 -0.89
C LYS A 75 3.23 16.31 -1.32
N LEU A 76 3.73 15.07 -1.33
CA LEU A 76 2.92 13.90 -1.62
C LEU A 76 1.91 13.63 -0.50
N ASP A 77 0.72 13.18 -0.89
CA ASP A 77 -0.31 12.76 0.04
C ASP A 77 -0.21 11.25 0.30
N PHE A 78 0.31 10.89 1.48
CA PHE A 78 0.41 9.51 1.93
C PHE A 78 -0.83 9.05 2.73
N THR A 79 -1.94 9.79 2.74
CA THR A 79 -3.10 9.46 3.58
C THR A 79 -3.68 8.08 3.27
N GLN A 80 -3.61 7.61 2.02
CA GLN A 80 -4.14 6.29 1.65
C GLN A 80 -3.45 5.13 2.37
N ILE A 81 -2.16 5.22 2.68
CA ILE A 81 -1.45 4.16 3.44
C ILE A 81 -1.97 4.09 4.89
N LEU A 82 -2.32 5.24 5.48
CA LEU A 82 -2.90 5.33 6.81
C LEU A 82 -4.34 4.81 6.82
N ILE A 83 -5.12 5.13 5.78
CA ILE A 83 -6.49 4.59 5.59
C ILE A 83 -6.43 3.06 5.45
N ALA A 84 -5.53 2.53 4.61
CA ALA A 84 -5.32 1.09 4.43
C ALA A 84 -5.00 0.39 5.75
N ALA A 85 -4.09 0.96 6.56
CA ALA A 85 -3.75 0.43 7.88
C ALA A 85 -4.96 0.38 8.82
N VAL A 86 -5.68 1.50 8.96
CA VAL A 86 -6.87 1.58 9.83
C VAL A 86 -7.95 0.60 9.38
N GLN A 87 -8.23 0.51 8.08
CA GLN A 87 -9.22 -0.42 7.54
C GLN A 87 -8.82 -1.88 7.77
N ALA A 88 -7.53 -2.21 7.63
CA ALA A 88 -7.04 -3.55 7.95
C ALA A 88 -7.28 -3.90 9.43
N TRP A 89 -6.89 -3.02 10.35
CA TRP A 89 -7.07 -3.24 11.78
C TRP A 89 -8.55 -3.30 12.20
N GLN A 90 -9.40 -2.41 11.67
CA GLN A 90 -10.85 -2.48 11.89
C GLN A 90 -11.43 -3.86 11.51
N ASN A 91 -10.86 -4.50 10.50
CA ASN A 91 -11.33 -5.78 9.96
C ASN A 91 -10.68 -7.01 10.63
N GLY A 92 -9.80 -6.79 11.62
CA GLY A 92 -9.00 -7.83 12.25
C GLY A 92 -8.00 -8.46 11.29
N MET A 93 -7.54 -7.70 10.30
CA MET A 93 -6.46 -8.07 9.39
C MET A 93 -5.15 -7.45 9.88
N LYS A 94 -4.05 -8.13 9.63
CA LYS A 94 -2.71 -7.66 10.01
C LYS A 94 -2.22 -6.61 9.01
N PHE A 95 -1.66 -5.52 9.51
CA PHE A 95 -0.99 -4.49 8.73
C PHE A 95 0.16 -3.92 9.58
N PRO A 96 1.34 -3.67 9.00
CA PRO A 96 2.49 -3.17 9.75
C PRO A 96 2.20 -1.91 10.58
N PRO A 97 2.86 -1.73 11.72
CA PRO A 97 2.68 -0.54 12.54
C PRO A 97 3.07 0.71 11.76
N ILE A 98 2.26 1.75 11.88
CA ILE A 98 2.44 3.02 11.17
C ILE A 98 2.01 4.18 12.06
N SER A 99 2.75 5.29 11.98
CA SER A 99 2.48 6.50 12.76
C SER A 99 2.16 7.65 11.82
N PHE A 100 1.09 8.39 12.12
CA PHE A 100 0.70 9.59 11.37
C PHE A 100 1.87 10.57 11.28
N ASP A 101 2.51 10.89 12.40
CA ASP A 101 3.51 11.96 12.43
C ASP A 101 4.78 11.58 11.66
N LYS A 102 5.10 10.28 11.58
CA LYS A 102 6.16 9.79 10.70
C LYS A 102 5.76 9.98 9.24
N ILE A 103 4.57 9.54 8.86
CA ILE A 103 4.09 9.55 7.46
C ILE A 103 3.87 10.97 6.94
N ALA A 104 3.27 11.85 7.74
CA ALA A 104 2.92 13.22 7.34
C ALA A 104 4.15 14.10 7.06
N ASN A 105 5.32 13.73 7.59
CA ASN A 105 6.58 14.46 7.42
C ASN A 105 7.54 13.77 6.44
N LEU A 106 7.12 12.70 5.76
CA LEU A 106 7.99 12.04 4.78
C LEU A 106 8.20 12.97 3.58
N PRO A 107 9.45 13.12 3.11
CA PRO A 107 9.68 13.77 1.84
C PRO A 107 9.07 12.93 0.71
N PRO A 108 8.79 13.54 -0.46
CA PRO A 108 8.45 12.81 -1.67
C PRO A 108 9.48 11.71 -1.95
N GLN A 109 8.99 10.49 -2.13
CA GLN A 109 9.82 9.31 -2.39
C GLN A 109 9.04 8.31 -3.23
N GLU A 110 9.73 7.57 -4.09
CA GLU A 110 9.14 6.65 -5.06
C GLU A 110 8.48 5.43 -4.43
N TYR A 111 8.89 5.06 -3.21
CA TYR A 111 8.27 3.98 -2.46
C TYR A 111 8.52 4.07 -0.95
N ILE A 112 7.65 3.43 -0.17
CA ILE A 112 7.76 3.22 1.28
C ILE A 112 7.74 1.72 1.57
N VAL A 113 8.55 1.26 2.52
CA VAL A 113 8.49 -0.12 3.02
C VAL A 113 8.05 -0.11 4.47
N LEU A 114 7.03 -0.91 4.79
CA LEU A 114 6.56 -1.12 6.16
C LEU A 114 6.66 -2.60 6.51
N GLU A 115 7.17 -2.89 7.70
CA GLU A 115 7.34 -4.24 8.19
C GLU A 115 7.17 -4.23 9.72
N ASP A 116 6.48 -5.25 10.23
CA ASP A 116 6.50 -5.56 11.66
C ASP A 116 7.49 -6.70 11.89
N GLU A 117 8.64 -6.42 12.50
CA GLU A 117 9.65 -7.44 12.76
C GLU A 117 9.25 -8.41 13.88
N ASN A 118 8.25 -8.04 14.69
CA ASN A 118 7.79 -8.83 15.84
C ASN A 118 6.62 -9.76 15.50
N ASP A 119 5.99 -9.59 14.33
CA ASP A 119 4.87 -10.43 13.87
C ASP A 119 5.20 -11.10 12.53
N ASP A 120 5.52 -12.40 12.60
CA ASP A 120 5.84 -13.23 11.43
C ASP A 120 4.64 -13.49 10.52
N GLU A 121 3.39 -13.22 10.95
CA GLU A 121 2.20 -13.33 10.09
C GLU A 121 1.74 -11.98 9.52
N CYS A 122 2.34 -10.88 9.95
CA CYS A 122 2.06 -9.56 9.40
C CYS A 122 2.79 -9.38 8.06
N PRO A 123 2.08 -9.01 6.98
CA PRO A 123 2.70 -8.87 5.66
C PRO A 123 3.73 -7.75 5.63
N ILE A 124 4.77 -7.92 4.82
CA ILE A 124 5.66 -6.81 4.48
C ILE A 124 4.96 -5.98 3.39
N VAL A 125 4.81 -4.67 3.60
CA VAL A 125 4.15 -3.77 2.64
C VAL A 125 5.21 -2.96 1.89
N VAL A 126 5.17 -3.01 0.56
CA VAL A 126 5.95 -2.13 -0.33
C VAL A 126 4.96 -1.23 -1.06
N TRP A 127 4.97 0.06 -0.74
CA TRP A 127 4.02 1.05 -1.23
C TRP A 127 4.71 1.99 -2.22
N ILE A 128 4.55 1.74 -3.51
CA ILE A 128 5.10 2.54 -4.60
C ILE A 128 4.17 3.71 -4.88
N THR A 129 4.73 4.89 -5.05
CA THR A 129 3.98 6.13 -5.27
C THR A 129 4.21 6.69 -6.67
N LEU A 130 3.24 7.47 -7.12
CA LEU A 130 3.41 8.35 -8.27
C LEU A 130 4.27 9.56 -7.87
N CYS A 131 5.58 9.48 -8.13
CA CYS A 131 6.56 10.45 -7.66
C CYS A 131 7.70 10.61 -8.68
N ASN A 132 7.87 11.81 -9.24
CA ASN A 132 8.96 12.11 -10.16
C ASN A 132 10.12 12.86 -9.46
N LYS A 133 10.89 12.20 -8.58
CA LYS A 133 12.04 12.84 -7.90
C LYS A 133 13.39 12.35 -8.36
N LYS A 134 13.63 11.04 -8.35
CA LYS A 134 14.87 10.49 -8.92
C LYS A 134 14.81 10.42 -10.44
N PHE A 135 13.65 10.09 -11.00
CA PHE A 135 13.47 9.97 -12.45
C PHE A 135 13.81 11.27 -13.17
N GLN A 136 13.28 12.42 -12.75
CA GLN A 136 13.60 13.76 -13.31
C GLN A 136 15.10 14.10 -13.30
N ASN A 137 15.87 13.52 -12.38
CA ASN A 137 17.29 13.84 -12.20
C ASN A 137 18.21 12.90 -12.99
N LEU A 138 17.68 11.91 -13.71
CA LEU A 138 18.48 11.06 -14.58
C LEU A 138 19.09 11.87 -15.71
N LYS A 139 20.42 11.77 -15.84
CA LYS A 139 21.17 12.41 -16.93
C LYS A 139 21.08 11.53 -18.18
N ASN A 140 20.86 12.16 -19.33
CA ASN A 140 20.81 11.50 -20.63
C ASN A 140 19.81 10.33 -20.69
N PHE A 141 18.69 10.45 -19.96
CA PHE A 141 17.63 9.45 -20.02
C PHE A 141 17.09 9.35 -21.45
N LYS A 142 16.93 8.12 -21.93
CA LYS A 142 16.26 7.81 -23.18
C LYS A 142 15.08 6.88 -22.86
N PRO A 143 13.86 7.22 -23.26
CA PRO A 143 12.72 6.36 -23.02
C PRO A 143 12.90 5.02 -23.75
N ARG A 144 12.35 3.94 -23.18
CA ARG A 144 12.36 2.62 -23.82
C ARG A 144 11.41 2.59 -25.01
N TYR A 145 10.35 3.39 -24.91
CA TYR A 145 9.39 3.63 -25.96
C TYR A 145 9.00 5.11 -25.95
N SER A 146 9.02 5.76 -27.11
CA SER A 146 8.38 7.05 -27.25
C SER A 146 7.80 7.21 -28.66
N THR A 147 6.57 7.70 -28.74
CA THR A 147 5.85 7.98 -30.00
C THR A 147 6.03 9.41 -30.48
N GLU A 148 6.54 10.31 -29.63
CA GLU A 148 6.60 11.74 -29.88
C GLU A 148 7.99 12.31 -29.58
N ASP A 149 8.37 13.37 -30.30
CA ASP A 149 9.61 14.08 -30.02
C ASP A 149 9.48 14.97 -28.79
N VAL A 150 10.54 15.02 -27.98
CA VAL A 150 10.63 15.97 -26.87
C VAL A 150 10.88 17.37 -27.43
N PRO A 151 10.13 18.41 -27.01
CA PRO A 151 10.36 19.78 -27.44
C PRO A 151 11.81 20.24 -27.27
N GLU A 152 12.28 21.05 -28.21
CA GLU A 152 13.66 21.54 -28.19
C GLU A 152 13.98 22.26 -26.86
N GLY A 153 15.11 21.89 -26.25
CA GLY A 153 15.56 22.44 -24.96
C GLY A 153 14.93 21.81 -23.72
N GLN A 154 13.97 20.90 -23.87
CA GLN A 154 13.37 20.15 -22.75
C GLN A 154 13.99 18.75 -22.62
N LYS A 155 13.76 18.11 -21.47
CA LYS A 155 14.13 16.71 -21.24
C LYS A 155 12.86 15.89 -21.05
N PHE A 156 12.89 14.67 -21.59
CA PHE A 156 11.77 13.74 -21.49
C PHE A 156 11.29 13.54 -20.04
N ASN A 157 12.22 13.40 -19.10
CA ASN A 157 11.94 13.08 -17.70
C ASN A 157 11.71 14.29 -16.79
N ASP A 158 11.84 15.51 -17.31
CA ASP A 158 11.76 16.76 -16.54
C ASP A 158 10.36 17.39 -16.66
N PHE A 159 9.44 16.89 -15.86
CA PHE A 159 8.05 17.32 -15.81
C PHE A 159 7.45 17.15 -14.41
N ASN A 160 6.49 18.01 -14.06
CA ASN A 160 5.74 17.88 -12.81
C ASN A 160 4.55 16.95 -13.00
N VAL A 161 4.19 16.17 -11.99
CA VAL A 161 3.03 15.27 -12.06
C VAL A 161 1.76 15.93 -11.52
N PHE A 162 1.90 16.69 -10.43
CA PHE A 162 0.77 17.26 -9.70
C PHE A 162 0.73 18.77 -9.89
N THR A 163 0.40 19.16 -11.11
CA THR A 163 0.32 20.57 -11.50
C THR A 163 -0.82 20.80 -12.50
N LYS A 164 -1.25 22.06 -12.66
CA LYS A 164 -2.37 22.38 -13.57
C LYS A 164 -1.95 22.38 -15.04
N GLU A 165 -0.65 22.42 -15.29
CA GLU A 165 -0.03 22.51 -16.61
C GLU A 165 0.11 21.14 -17.29
N THR A 166 -0.12 20.03 -16.59
CA THR A 166 -0.04 18.67 -17.13
C THR A 166 -1.40 17.98 -17.14
N ALA A 167 -1.66 17.13 -18.12
CA ALA A 167 -2.91 16.36 -18.25
C ALA A 167 -3.09 15.21 -17.22
N PHE A 168 -2.28 15.14 -16.15
CA PHE A 168 -2.29 14.03 -15.18
C PHE A 168 -3.36 14.16 -14.09
N SER A 169 -4.27 15.12 -14.21
CA SER A 169 -5.40 15.28 -13.30
C SER A 169 -6.36 14.09 -13.41
N THR A 170 -7.02 13.74 -12.30
CA THR A 170 -8.08 12.72 -12.27
C THR A 170 -9.24 13.02 -13.24
N PHE A 171 -9.45 14.29 -13.60
CA PHE A 171 -10.54 14.71 -14.48
C PHE A 171 -10.14 14.87 -15.94
N ASP A 172 -8.86 14.74 -16.27
CA ASP A 172 -8.38 14.88 -17.64
C ASP A 172 -8.26 13.51 -18.30
N PHE A 173 -8.85 13.39 -19.48
CA PHE A 173 -8.93 12.14 -20.25
C PHE A 173 -8.27 12.25 -21.63
N ASP A 174 -7.66 13.40 -21.93
CA ASP A 174 -7.01 13.69 -23.19
C ASP A 174 -5.52 13.92 -22.94
N TYR A 175 -4.70 12.93 -23.30
CA TYR A 175 -3.26 12.93 -23.09
C TYR A 175 -2.60 13.08 -24.45
N THR A 176 -1.63 13.99 -24.54
CA THR A 176 -0.70 13.94 -25.68
C THR A 176 0.12 12.64 -25.64
N GLY A 177 0.65 12.21 -26.79
CA GLY A 177 1.51 11.02 -26.84
C GLY A 177 2.72 11.15 -25.90
N LEU A 178 3.32 12.34 -25.84
CA LEU A 178 4.44 12.63 -24.96
C LEU A 178 4.06 12.50 -23.47
N GLU A 179 2.95 13.10 -23.02
CA GLU A 179 2.49 13.00 -21.63
C GLU A 179 2.20 11.56 -21.22
N PHE A 180 1.55 10.79 -22.10
CA PHE A 180 1.29 9.38 -21.88
C PHE A 180 2.60 8.59 -21.71
N ASP A 181 3.54 8.75 -22.63
CA ASP A 181 4.84 8.06 -22.58
C ASP A 181 5.63 8.46 -21.33
N GLN A 182 5.61 9.74 -20.95
CA GLN A 182 6.24 10.27 -19.75
C GLN A 182 5.74 9.58 -18.49
N LEU A 183 4.42 9.46 -18.33
CA LEU A 183 3.81 8.80 -17.18
C LEU A 183 4.14 7.29 -17.13
N VAL A 184 4.13 6.63 -18.29
CA VAL A 184 4.49 5.21 -18.43
C VAL A 184 5.94 4.95 -18.04
N GLU A 185 6.87 5.76 -18.54
CA GLU A 185 8.30 5.64 -18.23
C GLU A 185 8.62 5.99 -16.78
N LEU A 186 7.96 7.02 -16.22
CA LEU A 186 8.06 7.37 -14.81
C LEU A 186 7.67 6.18 -13.93
N MET A 187 6.50 5.60 -14.16
CA MET A 187 6.02 4.50 -13.32
C MET A 187 6.84 3.22 -13.51
N TYR A 188 7.32 2.96 -14.73
CA TYR A 188 8.26 1.89 -14.93
C TYR A 188 9.56 2.11 -14.15
N TYR A 189 10.11 3.31 -14.17
CA TYR A 189 11.28 3.64 -13.37
C TYR A 189 11.02 3.47 -11.87
N ASN A 190 9.90 3.95 -11.34
CA ASN A 190 9.57 3.82 -9.91
C ASN A 190 9.45 2.35 -9.49
N VAL A 191 8.81 1.50 -10.30
CA VAL A 191 8.70 0.07 -10.03
C VAL A 191 10.05 -0.64 -10.14
N THR A 192 10.80 -0.39 -11.21
CA THR A 192 12.08 -1.09 -11.44
C THR A 192 13.19 -0.65 -10.49
N SER A 193 13.23 0.63 -10.09
CA SER A 193 14.13 1.13 -9.06
C SER A 193 13.83 0.54 -7.66
N CYS A 194 12.64 -0.03 -7.47
CA CYS A 194 12.25 -0.76 -6.26
C CYS A 194 12.56 -2.27 -6.34
N SER A 195 13.09 -2.79 -7.46
CA SER A 195 13.27 -4.24 -7.68
C SER A 195 14.11 -4.93 -6.59
N ASP A 196 15.25 -4.35 -6.22
CA ASP A 196 16.10 -4.91 -5.16
C ASP A 196 15.40 -4.91 -3.79
N THR A 197 14.63 -3.86 -3.51
CA THR A 197 13.81 -3.75 -2.30
C THR A 197 12.72 -4.81 -2.25
N ILE A 198 12.03 -5.05 -3.37
CA ILE A 198 11.02 -6.11 -3.52
C ILE A 198 11.67 -7.49 -3.32
N GLN A 199 12.81 -7.75 -3.95
CA GLN A 199 13.55 -9.01 -3.76
C GLN A 199 13.98 -9.21 -2.30
N ALA A 200 14.41 -8.13 -1.63
CA ALA A 200 14.76 -8.17 -0.22
C ALA A 200 13.54 -8.45 0.67
N ALA A 201 12.39 -7.83 0.39
CA ALA A 201 11.13 -8.09 1.07
C ALA A 201 10.71 -9.56 0.92
N ILE A 202 10.77 -10.11 -0.29
CA ILE A 202 10.48 -11.54 -0.54
C ILE A 202 11.42 -12.44 0.28
N LYS A 203 12.73 -12.15 0.29
CA LYS A 203 13.71 -12.92 1.10
C LYS A 203 13.37 -12.87 2.59
N ARG A 204 12.94 -11.72 3.12
CA ARG A 204 12.52 -11.57 4.53
C ARG A 204 11.22 -12.31 4.82
N ALA A 205 10.23 -12.21 3.94
CA ALA A 205 8.98 -12.96 4.03
C ALA A 205 9.20 -14.48 4.07
N ILE A 206 10.13 -15.01 3.25
CA ILE A 206 10.51 -16.43 3.31
C ILE A 206 11.09 -16.80 4.69
N LYS A 207 11.91 -15.93 5.28
CA LYS A 207 12.46 -16.16 6.63
C LYS A 207 11.35 -16.15 7.70
N LYS A 208 10.44 -15.17 7.68
CA LYS A 208 9.25 -15.11 8.54
C LYS A 208 8.45 -16.42 8.47
N LYS A 209 8.15 -16.87 7.25
CA LYS A 209 7.39 -18.09 6.99
C LYS A 209 8.07 -19.36 7.52
N ARG A 210 9.42 -19.42 7.45
CA ARG A 210 10.20 -20.53 8.01
C ARG A 210 10.15 -20.55 9.54
N ARG A 211 10.33 -19.40 10.20
CA ARG A 211 10.22 -19.27 11.67
C ARG A 211 8.84 -19.68 12.17
N LYS A 212 7.78 -19.20 11.51
CA LYS A 212 6.39 -19.62 11.80
C LYS A 212 6.23 -21.14 11.79
N ARG A 213 6.76 -21.81 10.76
CA ARG A 213 6.66 -23.28 10.64
C ARG A 213 7.42 -24.00 11.76
N ALA A 214 8.61 -23.52 12.11
CA ALA A 214 9.40 -24.08 13.21
C ALA A 214 8.68 -23.91 14.56
N ASN A 215 8.15 -22.72 14.84
CA ASN A 215 7.41 -22.45 16.07
C ASN A 215 6.14 -23.31 16.16
N GLN A 216 5.44 -23.54 15.03
CA GLN A 216 4.26 -24.42 15.02
C GLN A 216 4.63 -25.87 15.33
N SER A 217 5.72 -26.39 14.74
CA SER A 217 6.18 -27.75 15.05
C SER A 217 6.57 -27.92 16.51
N ASP A 218 7.19 -26.91 17.13
CA ASP A 218 7.54 -26.96 18.56
C ASP A 218 6.29 -26.97 19.45
N ILE A 219 5.27 -26.18 19.12
CA ILE A 219 3.98 -26.17 19.83
C ILE A 219 3.28 -27.53 19.71
N ASP A 220 3.24 -28.11 18.51
CA ASP A 220 2.58 -29.40 18.27
C ASP A 220 3.28 -30.53 19.05
N VAL A 221 4.61 -30.51 19.13
CA VAL A 221 5.38 -31.47 19.95
C VAL A 221 5.10 -31.32 21.44
N VAL A 222 5.00 -30.10 21.96
CA VAL A 222 4.69 -29.84 23.38
C VAL A 222 3.24 -30.27 23.70
N ALA A 223 2.29 -29.98 22.82
CA ALA A 223 0.90 -30.39 22.99
C ALA A 223 0.75 -31.92 23.01
N ASP A 224 1.48 -32.62 22.14
CA ASP A 224 1.48 -34.09 22.10
C ASP A 224 2.08 -34.67 23.39
N GLN A 225 3.22 -34.14 23.87
CA GLN A 225 3.82 -34.57 25.14
C GLN A 225 2.91 -34.34 26.36
N GLN A 226 2.14 -33.25 26.39
CA GLN A 226 1.18 -32.99 27.47
C GLN A 226 -0.07 -33.90 27.40
N ALA A 227 -0.51 -34.28 26.20
CA ALA A 227 -1.60 -35.22 26.01
C ALA A 227 -1.21 -36.66 26.41
N TYR A 228 0.03 -37.07 26.18
CA TYR A 228 0.54 -38.38 26.63
C TYR A 228 0.90 -38.40 28.13
N GLY A 229 1.20 -37.26 28.75
CA GLY A 229 1.54 -37.15 30.17
C GLY A 229 0.35 -37.21 31.15
N THR A 230 -0.88 -37.24 30.65
CA THR A 230 -2.12 -37.30 31.47
C THR A 230 -2.69 -38.72 31.59
N TYR A 231 -1.98 -39.73 31.08
CA TYR A 231 -2.26 -41.15 31.24
C TYR A 231 -1.13 -41.86 32.01
N VAL A 232 -0.86 -41.47 33.26
CA VAL A 232 -0.09 -42.27 34.23
C VAL A 232 -0.70 -42.14 35.61
#